data_AF-A0A8S1XGI2-F1
#
_entry.id   AF-A0A8S1XGI2-F1
#
_cell.length_a   1.000
_cell.length_b   1.000
_cell.length_c   1.000
_cell.angle_alpha   90.00
_cell.angle_beta   90.00
_cell.angle_gamma   90.00
#
_symmetry.space_group_name_H-M   'P 1'
#
loop_
_entity.id
_entity.type
_entity.pdbx_description
1 polymer ?
#
loop_
_entity_poly.entity_id
_entity_poly.type
_entity_poly.pdbx_seq_one_letter_code
_entity_poly.pdbx_strand_id
1 'polypeptide(L)'
;MLQTLSTVLNNIKTKSKQEIYQLSNNLNNPDQTKHNMLHQVRPEVFNQILIFLDIQQILQFRLVSRRANETIKLMLPKQIHNLQYLIVEQQNEIQVKIQILEATKNPNQQQDLQAALNQISEIPRSRFVELKHYAQPPEIIEKVITLVCLATDSTFKIQKDNWKECQKRLGQGNFINSILYLDISILKEKQLKYLEQVNSYTEEQTASKSLVVRALLIFLKAVVELRKSNLYKMFDEITELEHKIRKKKQFIVNLEKINDN
;
A
#
# COMPACT_ATOMS: atom_id res chain seq x y z
N MET A 1 18.44 -35.84 41.18
CA MET A 1 19.18 -34.62 40.82
C MET A 1 18.69 -33.95 39.53
N LEU A 2 18.44 -34.69 38.43
CA LEU A 2 17.96 -34.08 37.17
C LEU A 2 16.52 -33.52 37.23
N GLN A 3 15.60 -34.20 37.94
CA GLN A 3 14.23 -33.68 38.15
C GLN A 3 14.21 -32.39 38.98
N THR A 4 15.07 -32.29 39.99
CA THR A 4 15.17 -31.08 40.83
C THR A 4 15.72 -29.88 40.05
N LEU A 5 16.69 -30.07 39.15
CA LEU A 5 17.20 -29.02 38.27
C LEU A 5 16.14 -28.53 37.26
N SER A 6 15.36 -29.43 36.68
CA SER A 6 14.27 -29.08 35.75
C SER A 6 13.17 -28.25 36.43
N THR A 7 12.77 -28.62 37.65
CA THR A 7 11.78 -27.87 38.42
C THR A 7 12.29 -26.49 38.84
N VAL A 8 13.57 -26.39 39.22
CA VAL A 8 14.21 -25.09 39.53
C VAL A 8 14.28 -24.19 38.30
N LEU A 9 14.66 -24.73 37.13
CA LEU A 9 14.69 -23.99 35.86
C LEU A 9 13.30 -23.52 35.41
N ASN A 10 12.28 -24.37 35.56
CA ASN A 10 10.91 -23.99 35.24
C ASN A 10 10.37 -22.92 36.19
N ASN A 11 10.65 -23.02 37.49
CA ASN A 11 10.27 -22.00 38.48
C ASN A 11 10.97 -20.66 38.23
N ILE A 12 12.24 -20.66 37.80
CA ILE A 12 12.95 -19.45 37.40
C ILE A 12 12.29 -18.83 36.16
N LYS A 13 11.92 -19.65 35.16
CA LYS A 13 11.21 -19.18 33.96
C LYS A 13 9.85 -18.57 34.30
N THR A 14 9.01 -19.22 35.11
CA THR A 14 7.69 -18.67 35.48
C THR A 14 7.79 -17.41 36.32
N LYS A 15 8.74 -17.35 37.26
CA LYS A 15 8.96 -16.16 38.09
C LYS A 15 9.47 -14.98 37.26
N SER A 16 10.39 -15.22 36.32
CA SER A 16 10.85 -14.19 35.36
C SER A 16 9.71 -13.68 34.48
N LYS A 17 8.81 -14.57 34.00
CA LYS A 17 7.65 -14.17 33.19
C LYS A 17 6.66 -13.31 33.96
N GLN A 18 6.40 -13.62 35.22
CA GLN A 18 5.52 -12.81 36.07
C GLN A 18 6.15 -11.43 36.37
N GLU A 19 7.45 -11.37 36.67
CA GLU A 19 8.17 -10.11 36.85
C GLU A 19 8.22 -9.27 35.56
N ILE A 20 8.47 -9.90 34.40
CA ILE A 20 8.40 -9.28 33.07
C ILE A 20 6.99 -8.71 32.81
N TYR A 21 5.93 -9.46 33.12
CA TYR A 21 4.55 -9.04 32.89
C TYR A 21 4.14 -7.87 33.80
N GLN A 22 4.57 -7.89 35.06
CA GLN A 22 4.36 -6.77 35.99
C GLN A 22 5.14 -5.52 35.57
N LEU A 23 6.39 -5.67 35.13
CA LEU A 23 7.19 -4.57 34.59
C LEU A 23 6.56 -4.01 33.29
N SER A 24 6.14 -4.87 32.38
CA SER A 24 5.42 -4.52 31.14
C SER A 24 4.15 -3.71 31.39
N ASN A 25 3.31 -4.14 32.34
CA ASN A 25 2.07 -3.42 32.67
C ASN A 25 2.35 -2.04 33.30
N ASN A 26 3.43 -1.92 34.07
CA ASN A 26 3.82 -0.66 34.70
C ASN A 26 4.50 0.32 33.72
N LEU A 27 5.11 -0.17 32.64
CA LEU A 27 5.70 0.66 31.58
C LEU A 27 4.66 1.31 30.68
N ASN A 28 3.48 0.70 30.55
CA ASN A 28 2.35 1.28 29.82
C ASN A 28 1.64 2.40 30.61
N ASN A 29 2.11 2.73 31.81
CA ASN A 29 1.53 3.77 32.68
C ASN A 29 2.65 4.72 33.18
N PRO A 30 2.99 5.76 32.39
CA PRO A 30 4.19 6.59 32.62
C PRO A 30 4.16 7.37 33.95
N ASP A 31 2.99 7.62 34.53
CA ASP A 31 2.83 8.37 35.78
C ASP A 31 3.20 7.56 37.04
N GLN A 32 3.41 6.24 36.92
CA GLN A 32 3.72 5.35 38.06
C GLN A 32 5.13 4.76 38.05
N THR A 33 5.93 4.97 37.00
CA THR A 33 7.26 4.38 36.89
C THR A 33 8.27 5.12 37.76
N LYS A 34 8.26 4.83 39.07
CA LYS A 34 9.31 5.29 40.00
C LYS A 34 10.68 4.81 39.51
N HIS A 35 11.57 5.77 39.21
CA HIS A 35 12.98 5.57 38.84
C HIS A 35 13.76 4.54 39.70
N ASN A 36 13.30 4.22 40.92
CA ASN A 36 13.99 3.33 41.84
C ASN A 36 13.78 1.82 41.63
N MET A 37 12.75 1.37 40.91
CA MET A 37 12.49 -0.09 40.81
C MET A 37 13.51 -0.82 39.93
N LEU A 38 14.15 -0.12 38.99
CA LEU A 38 15.12 -0.72 38.07
C LEU A 38 16.47 -1.03 38.70
N HIS A 39 16.85 -0.31 39.76
CA HIS A 39 18.08 -0.61 40.51
C HIS A 39 17.98 -1.91 41.32
N GLN A 40 16.76 -2.37 41.59
CA GLN A 40 16.50 -3.58 42.38
C GLN A 40 16.42 -4.85 41.53
N VAL A 41 16.29 -4.73 40.21
CA VAL A 41 16.27 -5.88 39.30
C VAL A 41 17.71 -6.39 39.15
N ARG A 42 17.88 -7.69 39.42
CA ARG A 42 19.17 -8.37 39.24
C ARG A 42 19.63 -8.26 37.77
N PRO A 43 20.93 -8.03 37.50
CA PRO A 43 21.44 -7.85 36.14
C PRO A 43 21.03 -8.96 35.16
N GLU A 44 20.98 -10.20 35.64
CA GLU A 44 20.63 -11.37 34.84
C GLU A 44 19.16 -11.35 34.41
N VAL A 45 18.26 -10.90 35.29
CA VAL A 45 16.82 -10.77 35.01
C VAL A 45 16.57 -9.59 34.07
N PHE A 46 17.30 -8.48 34.27
CA PHE A 46 17.24 -7.31 33.39
C PHE A 46 17.66 -7.63 31.96
N ASN A 47 18.74 -8.39 31.77
CA ASN A 47 19.18 -8.85 30.46
C ASN A 47 18.17 -9.80 29.81
N GLN A 48 17.47 -10.63 30.59
CA GLN A 48 16.39 -11.47 30.06
C GLN A 48 15.17 -10.66 29.63
N ILE A 49 14.78 -9.63 30.41
CA ILE A 49 13.68 -8.71 30.06
C ILE A 49 13.96 -8.02 28.72
N LEU A 50 15.19 -7.53 28.51
CA LEU A 50 15.59 -6.85 27.27
C LEU A 50 15.53 -7.74 26.02
N ILE A 51 15.62 -9.06 26.16
CA ILE A 51 15.44 -9.99 25.03
C ILE A 51 13.99 -10.04 24.55
N PHE A 52 13.02 -9.74 25.43
CA PHE A 52 11.59 -9.79 25.13
C PHE A 52 10.97 -8.44 24.75
N LEU A 53 11.71 -7.34 24.93
CA LEU A 53 11.23 -6.01 24.59
C LEU A 53 11.50 -5.71 23.11
N ASP A 54 10.52 -5.09 22.46
CA ASP A 54 10.71 -4.45 21.15
C ASP A 54 11.75 -3.33 21.29
N ILE A 55 12.58 -3.12 20.25
CA ILE A 55 13.51 -1.99 20.15
C ILE A 55 12.84 -0.65 20.53
N GLN A 56 11.57 -0.40 20.18
CA GLN A 56 10.87 0.82 20.62
C GLN A 56 10.75 0.91 22.15
N GLN A 57 10.42 -0.21 22.81
CA GLN A 57 10.32 -0.28 24.27
C GLN A 57 11.70 -0.15 24.93
N ILE A 58 12.72 -0.76 24.32
CA ILE A 58 14.12 -0.65 24.75
C ILE A 58 14.62 0.80 24.65
N LEU A 59 14.24 1.52 23.58
CA LEU A 59 14.60 2.92 23.39
C LEU A 59 13.92 3.85 24.41
N GLN A 60 12.66 3.59 24.79
CA GLN A 60 12.02 4.32 25.89
C GLN A 60 12.71 4.04 27.23
N PHE A 61 13.19 2.82 27.45
CA PHE A 61 13.98 2.44 28.62
C PHE A 61 15.34 3.14 28.71
N ARG A 62 15.94 3.49 27.56
CA ARG A 62 17.25 4.17 27.47
C ARG A 62 17.29 5.47 28.28
N LEU A 63 16.15 6.15 28.39
CA LEU A 63 16.02 7.41 29.15
C LEU A 63 16.13 7.23 30.67
N VAL A 64 16.07 5.99 31.19
CA VAL A 64 15.80 5.73 32.61
C VAL A 64 16.98 5.10 33.36
N SER A 65 18.00 4.52 32.68
CA SER A 65 19.11 3.84 33.36
C SER A 65 20.43 3.78 32.58
N ARG A 66 21.53 4.11 33.27
CA ARG A 66 22.91 3.97 32.74
C ARG A 66 23.27 2.53 32.37
N ARG A 67 22.76 1.53 33.12
CA ARG A 67 22.97 0.11 32.80
C ARG A 67 22.21 -0.33 31.55
N ALA A 68 20.99 0.18 31.37
CA ALA A 68 20.24 -0.05 30.13
C ALA A 68 21.01 0.48 28.92
N ASN A 69 21.66 1.63 29.06
CA ASN A 69 22.50 2.23 28.03
C ASN A 69 23.64 1.31 27.56
N GLU A 70 24.35 0.64 28.46
CA GLU A 70 25.45 -0.27 28.09
C GLU A 70 24.94 -1.54 27.40
N THR A 71 23.88 -2.16 27.92
CA THR A 71 23.28 -3.34 27.28
C THR A 71 22.74 -2.99 25.89
N ILE A 72 22.15 -1.80 25.73
CA ILE A 72 21.67 -1.29 24.45
C ILE A 72 22.82 -1.10 23.46
N LYS A 73 23.96 -0.51 23.89
CA LYS A 73 25.16 -0.37 23.04
C LYS A 73 25.70 -1.71 22.54
N LEU A 74 25.57 -2.78 23.35
CA LEU A 74 25.98 -4.13 22.93
C LEU A 74 24.98 -4.81 21.99
N MET A 75 23.67 -4.57 22.16
CA MET A 75 22.63 -5.19 21.36
C MET A 75 22.36 -4.47 20.02
N LEU A 76 22.58 -3.15 19.98
CA LEU A 76 22.34 -2.29 18.81
C LEU A 76 23.02 -2.78 17.54
N PRO A 77 24.34 -3.09 17.52
CA PRO A 77 25.02 -3.56 16.32
C PRO A 77 24.40 -4.84 15.76
N LYS A 78 24.01 -5.78 16.63
CA LYS A 78 23.35 -7.03 16.21
C LYS A 78 21.97 -6.76 15.61
N GLN A 79 21.20 -5.83 16.19
CA GLN A 79 19.88 -5.46 15.66
C GLN A 79 20.00 -4.73 14.31
N ILE A 80 20.96 -3.80 14.18
CA ILE A 80 21.26 -3.13 12.92
C ILE A 80 21.63 -4.17 11.85
N HIS A 81 22.53 -5.12 12.17
CA HIS A 81 22.93 -6.18 11.26
C HIS A 81 21.75 -7.05 10.82
N ASN A 82 20.88 -7.47 11.75
CA ASN A 82 19.67 -8.25 11.42
C ASN A 82 18.73 -7.47 10.48
N LEU A 83 18.54 -6.17 10.72
CA LEU A 83 17.71 -5.31 9.86
C LEU A 83 18.33 -5.13 8.48
N GLN A 84 19.66 -4.96 8.39
CA GLN A 84 20.40 -4.91 7.12
C GLN A 84 20.22 -6.20 6.34
N TYR A 85 20.34 -7.37 6.98
CA TYR A 85 20.10 -8.67 6.37
C TYR A 85 18.67 -8.78 5.80
N LEU A 86 17.65 -8.42 6.59
CA LEU A 86 16.26 -8.42 6.14
C LEU A 86 16.00 -7.46 4.98
N ILE A 87 16.71 -6.33 4.91
CA ILE A 87 16.62 -5.41 3.77
C ILE A 87 17.17 -6.08 2.52
N VAL A 88 18.32 -6.76 2.60
CA VAL A 88 18.91 -7.47 1.46
C VAL A 88 17.99 -8.58 0.95
N GLU A 89 17.41 -9.37 1.86
CA GLU A 89 16.45 -10.42 1.50
C GLU A 89 15.23 -9.85 0.75
N GLN A 90 14.64 -8.76 1.26
CA GLN A 90 13.51 -8.10 0.60
C GLN A 90 13.89 -7.43 -0.73
N GLN A 91 15.12 -6.92 -0.87
CA GLN A 91 15.61 -6.40 -2.14
C GLN A 91 15.76 -7.51 -3.19
N ASN A 92 16.24 -8.68 -2.78
CA ASN A 92 16.31 -9.85 -3.66
C ASN A 92 14.91 -10.30 -4.09
N GLU A 93 13.93 -10.30 -3.18
CA GLU A 93 12.53 -10.59 -3.51
C GLU A 93 11.98 -9.63 -4.58
N ILE A 94 12.24 -8.32 -4.42
CA ILE A 94 11.85 -7.32 -5.43
C ILE A 94 12.51 -7.62 -6.78
N GLN A 95 13.81 -7.92 -6.81
CA GLN A 95 14.52 -8.23 -8.06
C GLN A 95 13.91 -9.44 -8.78
N VAL A 96 13.60 -10.51 -8.04
CA VAL A 96 12.93 -11.69 -8.60
C VAL A 96 11.55 -11.33 -9.17
N LYS A 97 10.76 -10.53 -8.44
CA LYS A 97 9.44 -10.08 -8.92
C LYS A 97 9.54 -9.20 -10.17
N ILE A 98 10.55 -8.34 -10.27
CA ILE A 98 10.81 -7.52 -11.47
C ILE A 98 11.14 -8.42 -12.67
N GLN A 99 12.01 -9.42 -12.50
CA GLN A 99 12.34 -10.36 -13.58
C GLN A 99 11.11 -11.14 -14.05
N ILE A 100 10.26 -11.58 -13.12
CA ILE A 100 8.99 -12.25 -13.46
C ILE A 100 8.06 -11.28 -14.20
N LEU A 101 7.95 -10.02 -13.77
CA LEU A 101 7.16 -8.99 -14.45
C LEU A 101 7.61 -8.77 -15.89
N GLU A 102 8.92 -8.65 -16.10
CA GLU A 102 9.51 -8.47 -17.43
C GLU A 102 9.22 -9.69 -18.33
N ALA A 103 9.29 -10.90 -17.78
CA ALA A 103 8.99 -12.14 -18.50
C ALA A 103 7.49 -12.36 -18.76
N THR A 104 6.61 -11.89 -17.86
CA THR A 104 5.15 -12.04 -17.96
C THR A 104 4.46 -10.88 -18.64
N LYS A 105 5.21 -9.85 -19.06
CA LYS A 105 4.70 -8.70 -19.80
C LYS A 105 4.07 -9.19 -21.10
N ASN A 106 2.78 -9.48 -21.05
CA ASN A 106 2.01 -9.91 -22.20
C ASN A 106 1.83 -8.68 -23.10
N PRO A 107 2.47 -8.62 -24.28
CA PRO A 107 2.38 -7.46 -25.16
C PRO A 107 0.93 -7.18 -25.56
N ASN A 108 0.07 -8.21 -25.58
CA ASN A 108 -1.30 -8.11 -26.05
C ASN A 108 -2.14 -7.14 -25.19
N GLN A 109 -2.06 -7.19 -23.86
CA GLN A 109 -2.91 -6.34 -23.00
C GLN A 109 -2.55 -4.85 -23.06
N GLN A 110 -1.25 -4.54 -23.20
CA GLN A 110 -0.81 -3.17 -23.42
C GLN A 110 -1.15 -2.69 -24.83
N GLN A 111 -1.09 -3.59 -25.82
CA GLN A 111 -1.51 -3.32 -27.19
C GLN A 111 -3.02 -3.04 -27.26
N ASP A 112 -3.85 -3.77 -26.53
CA ASP A 112 -5.30 -3.56 -26.50
C ASP A 112 -5.66 -2.18 -25.93
N LEU A 113 -5.01 -1.79 -24.84
CA LEU A 113 -5.16 -0.43 -24.30
C LEU A 113 -4.67 0.63 -25.30
N GLN A 114 -3.51 0.43 -25.92
CA GLN A 114 -2.96 1.39 -26.89
C GLN A 114 -3.87 1.49 -28.13
N ALA A 115 -4.42 0.38 -28.61
CA ALA A 115 -5.35 0.36 -29.72
C ALA A 115 -6.63 1.13 -29.38
N ALA A 116 -7.16 0.95 -28.16
CA ALA A 116 -8.32 1.72 -27.68
C ALA A 116 -8.02 3.22 -27.56
N LEU A 117 -6.84 3.60 -27.06
CA LEU A 117 -6.42 5.00 -26.99
C LEU A 117 -6.25 5.62 -28.39
N ASN A 118 -5.69 4.87 -29.34
CA ASN A 118 -5.55 5.31 -30.73
C ASN A 118 -6.93 5.58 -31.34
N GLN A 119 -7.89 4.66 -31.16
CA GLN A 119 -9.27 4.86 -31.61
C GLN A 119 -9.90 6.13 -31.02
N ILE A 120 -9.66 6.42 -29.75
CA ILE A 120 -10.14 7.65 -29.11
C ILE A 120 -9.48 8.89 -29.70
N SER A 121 -8.18 8.83 -29.99
CA SER A 121 -7.42 9.95 -30.56
C SER A 121 -7.84 10.33 -31.98
N GLU A 122 -8.33 9.35 -32.75
CA GLU A 122 -8.83 9.56 -34.12
C GLU A 122 -10.23 10.20 -34.16
N ILE A 123 -10.99 10.11 -33.06
CA ILE A 123 -12.34 10.69 -33.00
C ILE A 123 -12.24 12.21 -32.88
N PRO A 124 -12.86 12.97 -33.80
CA PRO A 124 -12.82 14.42 -33.72
C PRO A 124 -13.58 14.94 -32.51
N ARG A 125 -13.05 15.99 -31.88
CA ARG A 125 -13.61 16.61 -30.68
C ARG A 125 -15.09 16.99 -30.82
N SER A 126 -15.54 17.36 -32.02
CA SER A 126 -16.95 17.68 -32.30
C SER A 126 -17.90 16.55 -31.91
N ARG A 127 -17.50 15.29 -32.09
CA ARG A 127 -18.31 14.11 -31.73
C ARG A 127 -18.45 13.91 -30.22
N PHE A 128 -17.42 14.24 -29.44
CA PHE A 128 -17.53 14.27 -27.98
C PHE A 128 -18.46 15.40 -27.52
N VAL A 129 -18.39 16.54 -28.20
CA VAL A 129 -19.23 17.70 -27.92
C VAL A 129 -20.71 17.41 -28.26
N GLU A 130 -21.02 16.60 -29.26
CA GLU A 130 -22.39 16.13 -29.54
C GLU A 130 -23.01 15.44 -28.30
N LEU A 131 -22.24 14.59 -27.61
CA LEU A 131 -22.72 13.89 -26.41
C LEU A 131 -23.13 14.85 -25.28
N LYS A 132 -22.51 16.02 -25.17
CA LYS A 132 -22.86 16.97 -24.10
C LYS A 132 -24.24 17.60 -24.31
N HIS A 133 -24.76 17.62 -25.53
CA HIS A 133 -26.01 18.30 -25.87
C HIS A 133 -27.28 17.46 -25.60
N TYR A 134 -27.13 16.20 -25.16
CA TYR A 134 -28.28 15.43 -24.68
C TYR A 134 -28.86 16.09 -23.43
N ALA A 135 -30.10 16.56 -23.52
CA ALA A 135 -30.87 16.99 -22.35
C ALA A 135 -31.11 15.79 -21.40
N GLN A 136 -31.42 14.63 -21.98
CA GLN A 136 -31.53 13.35 -21.30
C GLN A 136 -30.85 12.27 -22.16
N PRO A 137 -29.67 11.76 -21.75
CA PRO A 137 -28.95 10.76 -22.52
C PRO A 137 -29.64 9.39 -22.40
N PRO A 138 -29.47 8.50 -23.39
CA PRO A 138 -29.75 7.08 -23.20
C PRO A 138 -28.94 6.53 -22.01
N GLU A 139 -29.53 5.62 -21.23
CA GLU A 139 -28.92 5.10 -19.99
C GLU A 139 -27.50 4.57 -20.20
N ILE A 140 -27.28 3.80 -21.28
CA ILE A 140 -25.95 3.23 -21.60
C ILE A 140 -24.91 4.34 -21.81
N ILE A 141 -25.28 5.44 -22.48
CA ILE A 141 -24.39 6.58 -22.71
C ILE A 141 -24.05 7.22 -21.36
N GLU A 142 -25.06 7.49 -20.53
CA GLU A 142 -24.86 8.08 -19.21
C GLU A 142 -23.91 7.25 -18.35
N LYS A 143 -24.13 5.93 -18.30
CA LYS A 143 -23.33 5.00 -17.51
C LYS A 143 -21.87 4.98 -17.96
N VAL A 144 -21.63 4.78 -19.26
CA VAL A 144 -20.25 4.75 -19.80
C VAL A 144 -19.53 6.07 -19.55
N ILE A 145 -20.16 7.21 -19.82
CA ILE A 145 -19.53 8.52 -19.59
C ILE A 145 -19.27 8.76 -18.10
N THR A 146 -20.19 8.36 -17.22
CA THR A 146 -19.99 8.45 -15.76
C THR A 146 -18.76 7.64 -15.33
N LEU A 147 -18.58 6.44 -15.88
CA LEU A 147 -17.43 5.59 -15.59
C LEU A 147 -16.12 6.19 -16.13
N VAL A 148 -16.13 6.81 -17.31
CA VAL A 148 -14.96 7.54 -17.84
C VAL A 148 -14.60 8.72 -16.93
N CYS A 149 -15.60 9.51 -16.50
CA CYS A 149 -15.36 10.63 -15.59
C CYS A 149 -14.78 10.13 -14.25
N LEU A 150 -15.29 9.01 -13.74
CA LEU A 150 -14.75 8.36 -12.53
C LEU A 150 -13.30 7.89 -12.71
N ALA A 151 -12.95 7.34 -13.87
CA ALA A 151 -11.60 6.86 -14.15
C ALA A 151 -10.61 8.03 -14.27
N THR A 152 -11.00 9.10 -14.95
CA THR A 152 -10.12 10.25 -15.23
C THR A 152 -10.00 11.26 -14.08
N ASP A 153 -10.90 11.24 -13.10
CA ASP A 153 -10.86 12.17 -11.98
C ASP A 153 -11.12 11.48 -10.63
N SER A 154 -10.10 11.48 -9.77
CA SER A 154 -10.14 10.93 -8.41
C SER A 154 -11.11 11.63 -7.46
N THR A 155 -11.54 12.85 -7.78
CA THR A 155 -12.50 13.65 -7.00
C THR A 155 -13.95 13.40 -7.42
N PHE A 156 -14.17 12.73 -8.55
CA PHE A 156 -15.50 12.45 -9.09
C PHE A 156 -16.25 11.45 -8.19
N LYS A 157 -17.50 11.79 -7.83
CA LYS A 157 -18.37 10.97 -6.96
C LYS A 157 -19.62 10.58 -7.72
N ILE A 158 -19.96 9.29 -7.67
CA ILE A 158 -21.19 8.78 -8.29
C ILE A 158 -22.39 9.15 -7.41
N GLN A 159 -23.30 9.95 -7.96
CA GLN A 159 -24.60 10.31 -7.42
C GLN A 159 -25.75 9.83 -8.34
N LYS A 160 -27.01 10.02 -7.92
CA LYS A 160 -28.21 9.56 -8.64
C LYS A 160 -28.48 10.33 -9.95
N ASP A 161 -27.90 11.51 -10.11
CA ASP A 161 -28.00 12.37 -11.31
C ASP A 161 -26.64 13.01 -11.58
N ASN A 162 -25.71 12.25 -12.18
CA ASN A 162 -24.36 12.76 -12.50
C ASN A 162 -24.30 13.46 -13.84
N TRP A 163 -25.36 13.39 -14.65
CA TRP A 163 -25.27 13.77 -16.05
C TRP A 163 -24.83 15.22 -16.25
N LYS A 164 -25.36 16.15 -15.44
CA LYS A 164 -24.96 17.56 -15.47
C LYS A 164 -23.48 17.76 -15.20
N GLU A 165 -22.89 16.98 -14.30
CA GLU A 165 -21.46 17.07 -14.00
C GLU A 165 -20.64 16.44 -15.14
N CYS A 166 -21.08 15.29 -15.67
CA CYS A 166 -20.50 14.68 -16.87
C CYS A 166 -20.50 15.63 -18.07
N GLN A 167 -21.59 16.37 -18.31
CA GLN A 167 -21.69 17.38 -19.38
C GLN A 167 -20.65 18.49 -19.23
N LYS A 168 -20.45 18.99 -17.99
CA LYS A 168 -19.39 19.99 -17.73
C LYS A 168 -18.02 19.42 -18.08
N ARG A 169 -17.73 18.18 -17.68
CA ARG A 169 -16.46 17.51 -17.97
C ARG A 169 -16.24 17.28 -19.46
N LEU A 170 -17.24 16.79 -20.18
CA LEU A 170 -17.20 16.66 -21.64
C LEU A 170 -16.95 18.01 -22.34
N GLY A 171 -17.41 19.11 -21.74
CA GLY A 171 -17.15 20.46 -22.23
C GLY A 171 -15.72 20.96 -22.04
N GLN A 172 -14.93 20.34 -21.14
CA GLN A 172 -13.59 20.83 -20.81
C GLN A 172 -12.60 20.68 -21.95
N GLY A 173 -11.72 21.69 -22.11
CA GLY A 173 -10.63 21.73 -23.09
C GLY A 173 -9.77 20.47 -23.12
N ASN A 174 -9.50 19.93 -21.95
CA ASN A 174 -8.55 18.85 -21.69
C ASN A 174 -9.20 17.47 -21.52
N PHE A 175 -10.51 17.31 -21.69
CA PHE A 175 -11.20 16.04 -21.40
C PHE A 175 -10.57 14.83 -22.13
N ILE A 176 -10.32 14.97 -23.44
CA ILE A 176 -9.69 13.92 -24.25
C ILE A 176 -8.26 13.65 -23.75
N ASN A 177 -7.49 14.70 -23.45
CA ASN A 177 -6.14 14.55 -22.92
C ASN A 177 -6.14 13.82 -21.57
N SER A 178 -7.13 14.05 -20.70
CA SER A 178 -7.26 13.32 -19.44
C SER A 178 -7.50 11.83 -19.64
N ILE A 179 -8.11 11.43 -20.75
CA ILE A 179 -8.27 10.01 -21.12
C ILE A 179 -6.96 9.47 -21.69
N LEU A 180 -6.33 10.19 -22.63
CA LEU A 180 -5.11 9.75 -23.31
C LEU A 180 -3.91 9.62 -22.36
N TYR A 181 -3.82 10.50 -21.37
CA TYR A 181 -2.76 10.52 -20.36
C TYR A 181 -3.21 9.96 -19.01
N LEU A 182 -4.23 9.10 -18.99
CA LEU A 182 -4.68 8.46 -17.76
C LEU A 182 -3.58 7.57 -17.19
N ASP A 183 -3.13 7.91 -15.98
CA ASP A 183 -2.30 7.01 -15.18
C ASP A 183 -3.19 6.00 -14.44
N ILE A 184 -3.24 4.78 -14.96
CA ILE A 184 -4.03 3.67 -14.43
C ILE A 184 -3.58 3.27 -13.01
N SER A 185 -2.34 3.56 -12.62
CA SER A 185 -1.82 3.24 -11.28
C SER A 185 -2.51 4.04 -10.16
N ILE A 186 -3.07 5.21 -10.48
CA ILE A 186 -3.72 6.11 -9.53
C ILE A 186 -5.14 5.61 -9.16
N LEU A 187 -5.70 4.69 -9.95
CA LEU A 187 -7.06 4.18 -9.72
C LEU A 187 -7.16 3.40 -8.41
N LYS A 188 -8.07 3.82 -7.55
CA LYS A 188 -8.34 3.17 -6.26
C LYS A 188 -9.21 1.94 -6.45
N GLU A 189 -9.07 0.95 -5.58
CA GLU A 189 -9.90 -0.27 -5.58
C GLU A 189 -11.41 0.00 -5.56
N LYS A 190 -11.84 1.04 -4.84
CA LYS A 190 -13.24 1.45 -4.84
C LYS A 190 -13.71 1.88 -6.23
N GLN A 191 -12.89 2.64 -6.97
CA GLN A 191 -13.20 3.04 -8.35
C GLN A 191 -13.20 1.82 -9.27
N LEU A 192 -12.22 0.92 -9.12
CA LEU A 192 -12.12 -0.28 -9.95
C LEU A 192 -13.40 -1.13 -9.87
N LYS A 193 -13.96 -1.34 -8.67
CA LYS A 193 -15.25 -2.05 -8.48
C LYS A 193 -16.41 -1.42 -9.24
N TYR A 194 -16.45 -0.09 -9.38
CA TYR A 194 -17.45 0.58 -10.21
C TYR A 194 -17.14 0.41 -11.69
N LEU A 195 -15.87 0.51 -12.08
CA LEU A 195 -15.45 0.31 -13.47
C LEU A 195 -15.74 -1.11 -13.96
N GLU A 196 -15.72 -2.13 -13.10
CA GLU A 196 -16.08 -3.51 -13.49
C GLU A 196 -17.49 -3.65 -14.09
N GLN A 197 -18.38 -2.68 -13.84
CA GLN A 197 -19.71 -2.63 -14.46
C GLN A 197 -19.64 -2.55 -15.99
N VAL A 198 -18.51 -2.12 -16.57
CA VAL A 198 -18.32 -2.10 -18.04
C VAL A 198 -18.47 -3.48 -18.69
N ASN A 199 -18.25 -4.56 -17.94
CA ASN A 199 -18.40 -5.92 -18.43
C ASN A 199 -19.86 -6.32 -18.67
N SER A 200 -20.82 -5.57 -18.13
CA SER A 200 -22.25 -5.79 -18.37
C SER A 200 -22.74 -5.23 -19.71
N TYR A 201 -21.92 -4.40 -20.38
CA TYR A 201 -22.28 -3.76 -21.64
C TYR A 201 -21.51 -4.38 -22.81
N THR A 202 -22.20 -4.58 -23.94
CA THR A 202 -21.55 -5.06 -25.16
C THR A 202 -21.16 -3.91 -26.09
N GLU A 203 -20.17 -4.16 -26.95
CA GLU A 203 -19.74 -3.17 -27.94
C GLU A 203 -20.83 -2.88 -28.97
N GLU A 204 -21.64 -3.87 -29.34
CA GLU A 204 -22.72 -3.72 -30.31
C GLU A 204 -23.84 -2.84 -29.75
N GLN A 205 -24.18 -3.02 -28.47
CA GLN A 205 -25.16 -2.19 -27.78
C GLN A 205 -24.73 -0.72 -27.75
N THR A 206 -23.46 -0.45 -27.44
CA THR A 206 -22.92 0.92 -27.42
C THR A 206 -22.77 1.49 -28.83
N ALA A 207 -22.31 0.70 -29.80
CA ALA A 207 -22.16 1.10 -31.21
C ALA A 207 -23.49 1.55 -31.82
N SER A 208 -24.59 0.87 -31.47
CA SER A 208 -25.93 1.23 -31.94
C SER A 208 -26.40 2.62 -31.48
N LYS A 209 -25.77 3.17 -30.43
CA LYS A 209 -26.12 4.47 -29.84
C LYS A 209 -25.10 5.55 -30.19
N SER A 210 -23.81 5.25 -30.11
CA SER A 210 -22.74 6.19 -30.44
C SER A 210 -21.40 5.49 -30.61
N LEU A 211 -20.70 5.80 -31.70
CA LEU A 211 -19.34 5.32 -31.95
C LEU A 211 -18.34 5.81 -30.89
N VAL A 212 -18.54 7.04 -30.38
CA VAL A 212 -17.70 7.60 -29.30
C VAL A 212 -17.84 6.78 -28.04
N VAL A 213 -19.09 6.45 -27.66
CA VAL A 213 -19.37 5.68 -26.46
C VAL A 213 -18.84 4.26 -26.58
N ARG A 214 -18.88 3.66 -27.79
CA ARG A 214 -18.24 2.37 -28.05
C ARG A 214 -16.73 2.43 -27.81
N ALA A 215 -16.02 3.41 -28.39
CA ALA A 215 -14.57 3.55 -28.21
C ALA A 215 -14.20 3.74 -26.73
N LEU A 216 -14.98 4.55 -26.01
CA LEU A 216 -14.82 4.73 -24.56
C LEU A 216 -15.07 3.45 -23.76
N LEU A 217 -16.06 2.64 -24.15
CA LEU A 217 -16.31 1.35 -23.51
C LEU A 217 -15.14 0.38 -23.71
N ILE A 218 -14.61 0.29 -24.93
CA ILE A 218 -13.44 -0.57 -25.26
C ILE A 218 -12.24 -0.14 -24.40
N PHE A 219 -11.97 1.16 -24.34
CA PHE A 219 -10.92 1.71 -23.49
C PHE A 219 -11.10 1.33 -22.01
N LEU A 220 -12.30 1.52 -21.44
CA LEU A 220 -12.54 1.16 -20.04
C LEU A 220 -12.39 -0.34 -19.78
N LYS A 221 -12.81 -1.19 -20.72
CA LYS A 221 -12.60 -2.64 -20.63
C LYS A 221 -11.10 -2.97 -20.61
N ALA A 222 -10.31 -2.37 -21.50
CA ALA A 222 -8.86 -2.54 -21.52
C ALA A 222 -8.20 -2.07 -20.22
N VAL A 223 -8.64 -0.92 -19.66
CA VAL A 223 -8.17 -0.43 -18.36
C VAL A 223 -8.47 -1.42 -17.23
N VAL A 224 -9.70 -1.94 -17.17
CA VAL A 224 -10.11 -2.91 -16.13
C VAL A 224 -9.34 -4.21 -16.27
N GLU A 225 -9.20 -4.73 -17.49
CA GLU A 225 -8.46 -5.96 -17.75
C GLU A 225 -6.99 -5.81 -17.36
N LEU A 226 -6.36 -4.72 -17.79
CA LEU A 226 -4.98 -4.43 -17.46
C LEU A 226 -4.78 -4.29 -15.95
N ARG A 227 -5.69 -3.61 -15.23
CA ARG A 227 -5.60 -3.48 -13.76
C ARG A 227 -5.80 -4.81 -13.03
N LYS A 228 -6.61 -5.71 -13.59
CA LYS A 228 -6.84 -7.06 -13.06
C LYS A 228 -5.72 -8.04 -13.35
N SER A 229 -4.89 -7.74 -14.36
CA SER A 229 -3.75 -8.59 -14.72
C SER A 229 -2.83 -8.82 -13.52
N ASN A 230 -2.17 -9.98 -13.50
CA ASN A 230 -1.19 -10.28 -12.46
C ASN A 230 -0.03 -9.28 -12.45
N LEU A 231 0.23 -8.61 -13.58
CA LEU A 231 1.26 -7.57 -13.69
C LEU A 231 1.01 -6.41 -12.72
N TYR A 232 -0.22 -5.90 -12.68
CA TYR A 232 -0.54 -4.76 -11.81
C TYR A 232 -0.56 -5.15 -10.33
N LYS A 233 -1.01 -6.37 -9.99
CA LYS A 233 -0.92 -6.89 -8.62
C LYS A 233 0.53 -7.00 -8.15
N MET A 234 1.40 -7.53 -9.01
CA MET A 234 2.83 -7.61 -8.71
C MET A 234 3.48 -6.22 -8.57
N PHE A 235 3.05 -5.24 -9.36
CA PHE A 235 3.54 -3.86 -9.22
C PHE A 235 3.14 -3.24 -7.87
N ASP A 236 1.90 -3.46 -7.42
CA ASP A 236 1.43 -3.03 -6.11
C ASP A 236 2.24 -3.70 -4.98
N GLU A 237 2.51 -5.01 -5.09
CA GLU A 237 3.33 -5.75 -4.13
C GLU A 237 4.77 -5.24 -4.06
N ILE A 238 5.39 -4.94 -5.21
CA ILE A 238 6.74 -4.34 -5.27
C ILE A 238 6.74 -2.98 -4.58
N THR A 239 5.76 -2.12 -4.89
CA THR A 239 5.64 -0.78 -4.29
C THR A 239 5.50 -0.86 -2.77
N GLU A 240 4.74 -1.85 -2.26
CA GLU A 240 4.61 -2.09 -0.82
C GLU A 240 5.94 -2.54 -0.17
N LEU A 241 6.67 -3.45 -0.83
CA LEU A 241 7.98 -3.91 -0.37
C LEU A 241 9.01 -2.77 -0.33
N GLU A 242 9.05 -1.92 -1.36
CA GLU A 242 9.92 -0.75 -1.42
C GLU A 242 9.64 0.22 -0.25
N HIS A 243 8.37 0.46 0.06
CA HIS A 243 7.98 1.29 1.20
C HIS A 243 8.43 0.68 2.53
N LYS A 244 8.28 -0.64 2.71
CA LYS A 244 8.78 -1.37 3.90
C LYS A 244 10.29 -1.24 4.04
N ILE A 245 11.05 -1.41 2.94
CA ILE A 245 12.51 -1.22 2.93
C ILE A 245 12.88 0.20 3.30
N ARG A 246 12.21 1.21 2.73
CA ARG A 246 12.46 2.63 3.03
C ARG A 246 12.29 2.94 4.51
N LYS A 247 11.21 2.46 5.13
CA LYS A 247 10.96 2.59 6.57
C LYS A 247 12.07 1.92 7.40
N LYS A 248 12.47 0.69 7.05
CA LYS A 248 13.56 -0.02 7.76
C LYS A 248 14.90 0.70 7.63
N LYS A 249 15.25 1.22 6.45
CA LYS A 249 16.46 2.03 6.24
C LYS A 249 16.47 3.28 7.11
N GLN A 250 15.34 4.01 7.15
CA GLN A 250 15.21 5.18 8.02
C GLN A 250 15.33 4.80 9.51
N PHE A 251 14.80 3.63 9.90
CA PHE A 251 14.95 3.13 11.26
C PHE A 251 16.40 2.80 11.63
N ILE A 252 17.16 2.15 10.72
CA ILE A 252 18.60 1.91 10.92
C ILE A 252 19.35 3.23 11.13
N VAL A 253 19.13 4.24 10.27
CA VAL A 253 19.78 5.55 10.41
C VAL A 253 19.51 6.18 11.79
N ASN A 254 18.29 6.00 12.32
CA ASN A 254 17.97 6.48 13.66
C ASN A 254 18.68 5.67 14.76
N LEU A 255 18.84 4.36 14.59
CA LEU A 255 19.58 3.50 15.53
C LEU A 255 21.09 3.78 15.51
N GLU A 256 21.67 4.09 14.36
CA GLU A 256 23.08 4.45 14.23
C GLU A 256 23.39 5.77 14.95
N LYS A 257 22.56 6.80 14.78
CA LYS A 257 22.66 8.06 15.57
C LYS A 257 22.61 7.84 17.08
N ILE A 258 21.88 6.83 17.51
CA ILE A 258 21.74 6.46 18.93
C ILE A 258 23.02 5.75 19.40
N ASN A 259 23.67 4.96 18.56
CA ASN A 259 24.90 4.26 18.88
C ASN A 259 26.11 5.20 19.00
N ASP A 260 26.15 6.25 18.17
CA ASP A 260 27.25 7.23 18.14
C ASP A 260 27.23 8.22 19.32
N ASN A 261 26.11 8.31 20.05
CA ASN A 261 25.94 9.06 21.31
C ASN A 261 26.04 8.12 22.53
#